data_AF-A0A8X6FX96-F1
#
_entry.id   AF-A0A8X6FX96-F1
#
_cell.length_a   1.000
_cell.length_b   1.000
_cell.length_c   1.000
_cell.angle_alpha   90.00
_cell.angle_beta   90.00
_cell.angle_gamma   90.00
#
_symmetry.space_group_name_H-M   'P 1'
#
loop_
_entity.id
_entity.type
_entity.pdbx_description
1 polymer ?
#
loop_
_entity_poly.entity_id
_entity_poly.type
_entity_poly.pdbx_seq_one_letter_code
_entity_poly.pdbx_strand_id
1 'polypeptide(L)'
;MRELHHDNINPFIGACVQPHYILLVTEYCAKGSLKDILENPDIKLDHMFIASLVFDLIKGMIFLHDSDIKVHGNLKSSNCVVTSRWVLQITDYGLRELCTAAENEIFLNYEHYR
;
A
#
# COMPACT_ATOMS: atom_id res chain seq x y z
N MET A 1 3.39 10.73 6.87
CA MET A 1 2.59 10.20 5.73
C MET A 1 2.10 11.29 4.80
N ARG A 2 1.35 12.32 5.26
CA ARG A 2 0.75 13.35 4.38
C ARG A 2 1.73 14.22 3.58
N GLU A 3 2.98 14.34 4.03
CA GLU A 3 4.01 15.13 3.34
C GLU A 3 4.81 14.32 2.30
N LEU A 4 4.61 13.01 2.23
CA LEU A 4 5.31 12.13 1.30
C LEU A 4 4.66 12.22 -0.08
N HIS A 5 5.36 12.83 -1.02
CA HIS A 5 4.90 13.01 -2.39
C HIS A 5 5.94 12.44 -3.36
N HIS A 6 5.53 11.42 -4.11
CA HIS A 6 6.34 10.80 -5.16
C HIS A 6 5.40 10.06 -6.12
N ASP A 7 5.73 10.06 -7.42
CA ASP A 7 4.85 9.49 -8.46
C ASP A 7 4.51 8.02 -8.24
N ASN A 8 5.45 7.25 -7.66
CA ASN A 8 5.31 5.82 -7.35
C ASN A 8 4.91 5.54 -5.88
N ILE A 9 4.40 6.53 -5.16
CA ILE A 9 3.85 6.39 -3.81
C ILE A 9 2.40 6.82 -3.85
N ASN A 10 1.49 5.96 -3.40
CA ASN A 10 0.07 6.27 -3.42
C ASN A 10 -0.21 7.35 -2.36
N PRO A 11 -0.70 8.55 -2.74
CA PRO A 11 -0.82 9.66 -1.80
C PRO A 11 -1.85 9.36 -0.71
N PHE A 12 -1.44 9.56 0.54
CA PHE A 12 -2.34 9.53 1.68
C PHE A 12 -3.11 10.84 1.79
N ILE A 13 -4.43 10.77 1.67
CA ILE A 13 -5.33 11.93 1.72
C ILE A 13 -5.72 12.24 3.17
N GLY A 14 -6.08 11.21 3.94
CA GLY A 14 -6.53 11.35 5.32
C GLY A 14 -6.99 10.04 5.94
N ALA A 15 -7.45 10.13 7.19
CA ALA A 15 -8.01 8.99 7.91
C ALA A 15 -9.32 9.37 8.61
N CYS A 16 -10.26 8.44 8.67
CA CYS A 16 -11.41 8.50 9.54
C CYS A 16 -11.16 7.57 10.74
N VAL A 17 -11.04 8.15 11.93
CA VAL A 17 -10.80 7.43 13.17
C VAL A 17 -12.12 7.29 13.91
N GLN A 18 -12.58 6.05 14.10
CA GLN A 18 -13.75 5.72 14.89
C GLN A 18 -13.36 4.80 16.05
N PRO A 19 -14.19 4.68 17.10
CA PRO A 19 -13.83 3.93 18.30
C PRO A 19 -13.44 2.46 18.09
N HIS A 20 -13.88 1.84 16.98
CA HIS A 20 -13.62 0.41 16.71
C HIS A 20 -12.91 0.16 15.38
N TYR A 21 -12.65 1.19 14.59
CA TYR A 21 -11.99 1.04 13.30
C TYR A 21 -11.37 2.34 12.82
N ILE A 22 -10.28 2.20 12.07
CA ILE A 22 -9.59 3.29 11.39
C ILE A 22 -9.70 3.03 9.89
N LEU A 23 -10.27 3.99 9.17
CA LEU A 23 -10.32 3.96 7.70
C LEU A 23 -9.27 4.90 7.15
N LEU A 24 -8.44 4.39 6.25
CA LEU A 24 -7.45 5.19 5.54
C LEU A 24 -8.01 5.57 4.18
N VAL A 25 -7.82 6.83 3.81
CA VAL A 25 -8.26 7.40 2.54
C VAL A 25 -7.03 7.75 1.72
N THR A 26 -6.90 7.13 0.56
CA THR A 26 -5.81 7.36 -0.38
C THR A 26 -6.35 7.64 -1.78
N GLU A 27 -5.48 8.06 -2.70
CA GLU A 27 -5.87 8.28 -4.09
C GLU A 27 -6.29 6.98 -4.77
N TYR A 28 -7.39 7.04 -5.54
CA TYR A 28 -7.95 5.87 -6.21
C TYR A 28 -7.14 5.44 -7.45
N CYS A 29 -6.73 4.17 -7.46
CA CYS A 29 -6.04 3.53 -8.56
C CYS A 29 -6.98 2.67 -9.41
N ALA A 30 -7.36 3.16 -10.58
CA ALA A 30 -8.40 2.57 -11.42
C ALA A 30 -8.12 1.16 -11.97
N LYS A 31 -6.86 0.70 -11.98
CA LYS A 31 -6.51 -0.66 -12.41
C LYS A 31 -6.48 -1.66 -11.25
N GLY A 32 -6.75 -1.22 -10.03
CA GLY A 32 -6.69 -2.06 -8.84
C GLY A 32 -5.26 -2.34 -8.40
N SER A 33 -5.08 -3.44 -7.68
CA SER A 33 -3.78 -3.89 -7.22
C SER A 33 -3.02 -4.66 -8.30
N LEU A 34 -1.71 -4.76 -8.14
CA LEU A 34 -0.87 -5.59 -8.99
C LEU A 34 -1.30 -7.06 -8.90
N LYS A 35 -1.81 -7.51 -7.75
CA LYS A 35 -2.42 -8.83 -7.61
C LYS A 35 -3.60 -9.00 -8.58
N ASP A 36 -4.53 -8.06 -8.60
CA ASP A 36 -5.71 -8.12 -9.47
C ASP A 36 -5.31 -8.14 -10.96
N ILE A 37 -4.26 -7.39 -11.31
CA ILE A 37 -3.71 -7.37 -12.67
C ILE A 37 -3.09 -8.71 -13.05
N LEU A 38 -2.29 -9.31 -12.16
CA LEU A 38 -1.63 -10.60 -12.40
C LEU A 38 -2.62 -11.76 -12.49
N GLU A 39 -3.75 -11.67 -11.79
CA GLU A 39 -4.82 -12.68 -11.81
C GLU A 39 -5.78 -12.51 -12.99
N ASN A 40 -5.69 -11.39 -13.73
CA ASN A 40 -6.57 -11.11 -14.85
C ASN A 40 -6.03 -11.70 -16.17
N PRO A 41 -6.69 -12.72 -16.76
CA PRO A 41 -6.21 -13.38 -17.98
C PRO A 41 -6.31 -12.52 -19.24
N ASP A 42 -7.13 -11.46 -19.22
CA ASP A 42 -7.30 -10.55 -20.36
C ASP A 42 -6.15 -9.54 -20.48
N ILE A 43 -5.36 -9.38 -19.41
CA ILE A 43 -4.21 -8.48 -19.39
C ILE A 43 -2.97 -9.24 -19.83
N LYS A 44 -2.43 -8.88 -21.01
CA LYS A 44 -1.16 -9.42 -21.50
C LYS A 44 0.00 -8.58 -20.99
N LEU A 45 0.80 -9.17 -20.10
CA LEU A 45 2.01 -8.55 -19.57
C LEU A 45 3.21 -9.03 -20.38
N ASP A 46 3.65 -8.22 -21.34
CA ASP A 46 4.92 -8.47 -22.02
C ASP A 46 6.12 -8.06 -21.13
N HIS A 47 7.33 -8.48 -21.52
CA HIS A 47 8.54 -8.21 -20.74
C HIS A 47 8.82 -6.72 -20.53
N MET A 48 8.48 -5.88 -21.51
CA MET A 48 8.72 -4.44 -21.43
C MET A 48 7.75 -3.79 -20.44
N PHE A 49 6.51 -4.25 -20.44
CA PHE A 49 5.47 -3.82 -19.50
C PHE A 49 5.74 -4.29 -18.07
N ILE A 50 6.23 -5.53 -17.90
CA ILE A 50 6.67 -6.01 -16.59
C ILE A 50 7.85 -5.17 -16.09
N ALA A 51 8.82 -4.87 -16.95
CA ALA A 51 9.97 -4.06 -16.59
C ALA A 51 9.57 -2.64 -16.16
N SER A 52 8.56 -2.01 -16.80
CA SER A 52 8.08 -0.69 -16.38
C SER A 52 7.45 -0.72 -14.98
N LEU A 53 6.63 -1.72 -14.67
CA LEU A 53 6.02 -1.86 -13.34
C LEU A 53 7.08 -2.13 -12.25
N VAL A 54 8.08 -2.95 -12.54
CA VAL A 54 9.20 -3.22 -11.62
C VAL A 54 10.02 -1.95 -11.39
N PHE A 55 10.27 -1.17 -12.43
CA PHE A 55 11.02 0.08 -12.32
C PHE A 55 10.29 1.11 -11.45
N ASP A 56 8.98 1.25 -11.63
CA ASP A 56 8.12 2.07 -10.78
C ASP A 56 8.17 1.63 -9.32
N LEU A 57 8.07 0.32 -9.06
CA LEU A 57 8.19 -0.25 -7.72
C LEU A 57 9.54 0.09 -7.06
N ILE A 58 10.64 -0.07 -7.80
CA ILE A 58 11.98 0.25 -7.30
C ILE A 58 12.10 1.72 -6.93
N LYS A 59 11.63 2.63 -7.80
CA LYS A 59 11.64 4.08 -7.53
C LYS A 59 10.85 4.42 -6.26
N GLY A 60 9.65 3.89 -6.12
CA GLY A 60 8.83 4.08 -4.93
C GLY A 60 9.53 3.60 -3.66
N MET A 61 10.15 2.41 -3.71
CA MET A 61 10.86 1.85 -2.55
C MET A 61 12.10 2.64 -2.18
N ILE A 62 12.88 3.14 -3.15
CA ILE A 62 14.03 4.02 -2.89
C ILE A 62 13.56 5.27 -2.14
N PHE A 63 12.54 5.96 -2.66
CA PHE A 63 11.98 7.14 -2.01
C PHE A 63 11.49 6.84 -0.59
N LEU A 64 10.77 5.72 -0.41
CA LEU A 64 10.25 5.33 0.90
C LEU A 64 11.38 5.04 1.91
N HIS A 65 12.44 4.37 1.47
CA HIS A 65 13.61 4.07 2.29
C HIS A 65 14.42 5.32 2.65
N ASP A 66 14.42 6.35 1.80
CA ASP A 66 15.07 7.62 2.10
C ASP A 66 14.22 8.48 3.06
N SER A 67 12.89 8.32 3.06
CA SER A 67 11.97 9.00 3.98
C SER A 67 12.08 8.56 5.44
N ASP A 68 11.38 9.23 6.35
CA ASP A 68 11.31 8.85 7.77
C ASP A 68 10.63 7.49 8.02
N ILE A 69 9.86 6.98 7.06
CA ILE A 69 9.24 5.66 7.19
C ILE A 69 10.29 4.55 7.15
N LYS A 70 11.36 4.72 6.36
CA LYS A 70 12.52 3.82 6.17
C LYS A 70 12.24 2.40 5.67
N VAL A 71 11.12 1.79 6.05
CA VAL A 71 10.76 0.41 5.75
C VAL A 71 9.27 0.32 5.51
N HIS A 72 8.87 -0.36 4.43
CA HIS A 72 7.46 -0.58 4.12
C HIS A 72 6.75 -1.49 5.14
N GLY A 73 7.39 -2.60 5.53
CA GLY A 73 6.90 -3.54 6.55
C GLY A 73 5.92 -4.61 6.04
N ASN A 74 5.12 -4.34 5.00
CA ASN A 74 4.16 -5.30 4.44
C ASN A 74 4.11 -5.27 2.90
N LEU A 75 5.28 -5.32 2.24
CA LEU A 75 5.34 -5.18 0.79
C LEU A 75 4.89 -6.49 0.12
N LYS A 76 3.80 -6.42 -0.66
CA LYS A 76 3.20 -7.54 -1.39
C LYS A 76 2.41 -7.00 -2.59
N SER A 77 2.07 -7.88 -3.54
CA SER A 77 1.37 -7.49 -4.77
C SER A 77 0.00 -6.82 -4.54
N SER A 78 -0.69 -7.12 -3.43
CA SER A 78 -1.94 -6.43 -3.08
C SER A 78 -1.74 -4.99 -2.61
N ASN A 79 -0.53 -4.64 -2.16
CA ASN A 79 -0.16 -3.31 -1.64
C ASN A 79 0.65 -2.51 -2.66
N CYS A 80 0.65 -2.97 -3.90
CA CYS A 80 1.09 -2.22 -5.07
C CYS A 80 -0.16 -1.96 -5.90
N VAL A 81 -0.51 -0.71 -6.12
CA VAL A 81 -1.73 -0.31 -6.86
C VAL A 81 -1.35 0.40 -8.14
N VAL A 82 -2.22 0.34 -9.14
CA VAL A 82 -1.89 0.83 -10.49
C VAL A 82 -2.92 1.85 -10.96
N THR A 83 -2.43 3.02 -11.36
CA THR A 83 -3.26 4.13 -11.82
C THR A 83 -3.89 3.85 -13.18
N SER A 84 -4.84 4.69 -13.59
CA SER A 84 -5.44 4.63 -14.95
C SER A 84 -4.40 4.78 -16.07
N ARG A 85 -3.25 5.39 -15.78
CA ARG A 85 -2.14 5.61 -16.71
C ARG A 85 -1.07 4.53 -16.67
N TRP A 86 -1.34 3.40 -16.01
CA TRP A 86 -0.39 2.28 -15.85
C TRP A 86 0.91 2.64 -15.13
N VAL A 87 0.82 3.56 -14.17
CA VAL A 87 1.91 3.84 -13.22
C VAL A 87 1.67 3.05 -11.95
N LEU A 88 2.67 2.30 -11.50
CA LEU A 88 2.60 1.57 -10.23
C LEU A 88 2.93 2.49 -9.06
N GLN A 89 2.10 2.42 -8.03
CA GLN A 89 2.22 3.15 -6.78
C GLN A 89 2.21 2.20 -5.59
N ILE A 90 3.05 2.45 -4.60
CA ILE A 90 3.12 1.67 -3.36
C ILE A 90 2.13 2.28 -2.35
N THR A 91 1.30 1.44 -1.73
CA THR A 91 0.32 1.84 -0.71
C THR A 91 0.56 1.12 0.62
N ASP A 92 -0.19 1.48 1.66
CA ASP A 92 -0.14 0.84 3.00
C ASP A 92 1.23 0.93 3.70
N TYR A 93 2.00 1.96 3.36
CA TYR A 93 3.26 2.29 4.02
C TYR A 93 3.01 3.04 5.34
N GLY A 94 3.93 2.92 6.30
CA GLY A 94 3.86 3.67 7.56
C GLY A 94 2.76 3.24 8.51
N LEU A 95 2.14 2.07 8.29
CA LEU A 95 1.02 1.56 9.11
C LEU A 95 1.46 0.61 10.22
N ARG A 96 2.75 0.39 10.41
CA ARG A 96 3.29 -0.61 11.35
C ARG A 96 2.73 -0.44 12.76
N GLU A 97 2.75 0.78 13.28
CA GLU A 97 2.27 1.10 14.63
C GLU A 97 0.75 0.91 14.76
N LEU A 98 -0.01 1.24 13.71
CA LEU A 98 -1.47 1.05 13.68
C LEU A 98 -1.83 -0.44 13.65
N CYS A 99 -1.11 -1.26 12.89
CA CYS A 99 -1.30 -2.71 12.88
C CYS A 99 -0.98 -3.33 14.24
N THR A 100 0.14 -2.93 14.87
CA THR A 100 0.52 -3.44 16.20
C THR A 100 -0.49 -3.03 17.28
N ALA A 101 -1.04 -1.81 17.23
CA ALA A 101 -2.08 -1.39 18.16
C ALA A 101 -3.37 -2.23 18.02
N ALA A 102 -3.81 -2.48 16.78
CA ALA A 102 -4.99 -3.29 16.51
C ALA A 102 -4.80 -4.75 16.94
N GLU A 103 -3.62 -5.33 16.73
CA GLU A 103 -3.29 -6.69 17.19
C GLU A 103 -3.38 -6.78 18.73
N ASN A 104 -2.84 -5.80 19.45
CA ASN A 104 -2.89 -5.78 20.92
C ASN A 104 -4.32 -5.70 21.48
N GLU A 105 -5.21 -4.91 20.88
CA GLU A 105 -6.62 -4.87 21.30
C GLU A 105 -7.33 -6.21 21.08
N ILE A 106 -7.03 -6.90 19.97
CA ILE A 106 -7.55 -8.23 19.70
C ILE A 106 -7.08 -9.21 20.78
N PHE A 107 -5.80 -9.23 21.13
CA PHE A 107 -5.26 -10.08 22.19
C PHE A 107 -5.91 -9.81 23.57
N LEU A 108 -6.10 -8.54 23.95
CA LEU A 108 -6.76 -8.17 25.20
C LEU A 108 -8.22 -8.61 25.26
N ASN A 109 -8.93 -8.53 24.13
CA ASN A 109 -10.31 -9.00 24.05
C ASN A 109 -10.40 -10.53 24.19
N TYR A 110 -9.43 -11.30 23.67
CA TYR A 110 -9.42 -12.76 23.84
C TYR A 110 -9.10 -13.23 25.26
N GLU A 111 -8.29 -12.49 26.03
CA GLU A 111 -8.01 -12.79 27.44
C GLU A 111 -9.24 -12.57 28.35
N HIS A 112 -10.17 -11.70 27.96
CA HIS A 112 -11.38 -11.40 28.74
C HIS A 112 -12.50 -12.44 28.62
N TYR A 113 -12.40 -13.39 27.68
CA TYR A 113 -13.36 -14.49 27.47
C TYR A 113 -12.87 -15.83 28.04
N ARG A 114 -11.81 -15.83 28.88
CA ARG A 114 -11.36 -16.99 29.65
C ARG A 114 -11.77 -16.92 31.11
#